data_AF-G8NV76-F1
#
_entry.id   AF-G8NV76-F1
#
_cell.length_a   1.000
_cell.length_b   1.000
_cell.length_c   1.000
_cell.angle_alpha   90.00
_cell.angle_beta   90.00
_cell.angle_gamma   90.00
#
_symmetry.space_group_name_H-M   'P 1'
#
loop_
_entity.id
_entity.type
_entity.pdbx_description
1 polymer ?
#
loop_
_entity_poly.entity_id
_entity_poly.type
_entity_poly.pdbx_seq_one_letter_code
_entity_poly.pdbx_strand_id
1 'polypeptide(L)'
;MSTLPSRILSEAGRAQRATLSLGPNGLPLCRWCQMEILARRRRTFCSEYCVHQWRLRSDPGYLRDQVFARDRGICTDCGTDTVAAYAALKRSRGKARVEALAVWGLKTVQARRSLWDADHIRPVAEGGGQCDLDNLRTLCLPCHREATADLRLRLRASTTKPRP
;
A
#
# COMPACT_ATOMS: atom_id res chain seq x y z
N MET A 1 -0.26 9.75 23.82
CA MET A 1 0.01 8.47 23.15
C MET A 1 -0.66 8.51 21.78
N SER A 2 0.07 8.94 20.75
CA SER A 2 -0.48 9.05 19.39
C SER A 2 -0.49 7.65 18.78
N THR A 3 -1.64 6.97 18.83
CA THR A 3 -1.85 5.74 18.07
C THR A 3 -1.83 6.12 16.60
N LEU A 4 -0.70 5.82 15.92
CA LEU A 4 -0.67 5.88 14.47
C LEU A 4 -1.81 4.99 13.97
N PRO A 5 -2.75 5.51 13.15
CA PRO A 5 -3.86 4.71 12.67
C PRO A 5 -3.30 3.46 11.98
N SER A 6 -3.89 2.30 12.29
CA SER A 6 -3.55 1.05 11.63
C SER A 6 -3.55 1.24 10.11
N ARG A 7 -2.53 0.71 9.42
CA ARG A 7 -2.44 0.75 7.95
C ARG A 7 -3.59 0.00 7.25
N ILE A 8 -4.37 -0.75 8.03
CA ILE A 8 -5.50 -1.56 7.58
C ILE A 8 -6.71 -1.12 8.40
N LEU A 9 -7.84 -0.86 7.73
CA LEU A 9 -9.12 -0.57 8.38
C LEU A 9 -9.44 -1.65 9.43
N SER A 10 -9.92 -1.25 10.62
CA SER A 10 -10.28 -2.18 11.70
C SER A 10 -11.35 -3.20 11.27
N GLU A 11 -12.19 -2.84 10.30
CA GLU A 11 -13.21 -3.71 9.70
C GLU A 11 -12.73 -4.46 8.44
N ALA A 12 -11.42 -4.57 8.23
CA ALA A 12 -10.86 -5.32 7.12
C ALA A 12 -11.22 -6.82 7.19
N GLY A 13 -11.22 -7.49 6.03
CA GLY A 13 -11.50 -8.92 5.92
C GLY A 13 -12.95 -9.25 5.53
N ARG A 14 -13.32 -10.53 5.68
CA ARG A 14 -14.67 -11.01 5.31
C ARG A 14 -15.68 -10.59 6.36
N ALA A 15 -16.83 -10.12 5.90
CA ALA A 15 -18.00 -9.84 6.75
C ALA A 15 -19.16 -10.73 6.32
N GLN A 16 -20.01 -11.10 7.27
CA GLN A 16 -21.25 -11.80 6.98
C GLN A 16 -22.36 -10.77 6.74
N ARG A 17 -23.28 -11.07 5.83
CA ARG A 17 -24.40 -10.15 5.53
C ARG A 17 -25.23 -9.82 6.78
N ALA A 18 -25.42 -10.81 7.66
CA ALA A 18 -26.23 -10.66 8.87
C ALA A 18 -25.61 -9.72 9.92
N THR A 19 -24.32 -9.42 9.82
CA THR A 19 -23.62 -8.54 10.77
C THR A 19 -23.55 -7.10 10.30
N LEU A 20 -24.12 -6.76 9.14
CA LEU A 20 -24.10 -5.41 8.61
C LEU A 20 -25.21 -4.58 9.23
N SER A 21 -24.90 -3.32 9.53
CA SER A 21 -25.90 -2.30 9.87
C SER A 21 -26.98 -2.22 8.78
N LEU A 22 -28.20 -1.92 9.19
CA LEU A 22 -29.34 -1.74 8.28
C LEU A 22 -29.61 -0.25 8.07
N GLY A 23 -30.04 0.09 6.86
CA GLY A 23 -30.51 1.42 6.52
C GLY A 23 -32.00 1.63 6.83
N PRO A 24 -32.54 2.81 6.47
CA PRO A 24 -33.92 3.20 6.76
C PRO A 24 -34.99 2.25 6.21
N ASN A 25 -34.71 1.52 5.13
CA ASN A 25 -35.63 0.56 4.52
C ASN A 25 -35.38 -0.88 4.99
N GLY A 26 -34.59 -1.07 6.05
CA GLY A 26 -34.24 -2.39 6.60
C GLY A 26 -33.28 -3.20 5.70
N LEU A 27 -32.64 -2.54 4.72
CA LEU A 27 -31.67 -3.19 3.83
C LEU A 27 -30.24 -3.06 4.39
N PRO A 28 -29.36 -4.05 4.16
CA PRO A 28 -27.99 -3.99 4.64
C PRO A 28 -27.20 -2.86 3.98
N LEU A 29 -26.40 -2.15 4.77
CA LEU A 29 -25.54 -1.07 4.30
C LEU A 29 -24.25 -1.61 3.66
N CYS A 30 -23.84 -0.96 2.59
CA CYS A 30 -22.57 -1.23 1.93
C CYS A 30 -21.41 -0.82 2.83
N ARG A 31 -20.46 -1.74 3.05
CA ARG A 31 -19.24 -1.52 3.87
C ARG A 31 -18.29 -0.43 3.35
N TRP A 32 -18.59 0.18 2.21
CA TRP A 32 -17.82 1.26 1.63
C TRP A 32 -18.59 2.57 1.66
N CYS A 33 -19.65 2.69 0.87
CA CYS A 33 -20.39 3.95 0.74
C CYS A 33 -21.50 4.14 1.77
N GLN A 34 -21.76 3.14 2.62
CA GLN A 34 -22.84 3.12 3.61
C GLN A 34 -24.25 3.37 3.04
N MET A 35 -24.43 3.14 1.74
CA MET A 35 -25.74 3.12 1.09
C MET A 35 -26.32 1.70 1.13
N GLU A 36 -27.65 1.60 1.11
CA GLU A 36 -28.35 0.32 1.08
C GLU A 36 -28.02 -0.50 -0.17
N ILE A 37 -27.79 -1.80 0.03
CA ILE A 37 -27.52 -2.73 -1.06
C ILE A 37 -28.84 -3.17 -1.70
N LEU A 38 -29.24 -2.47 -2.76
CA LEU A 38 -30.50 -2.73 -3.48
C LEU A 38 -30.48 -4.02 -4.31
N ALA A 39 -29.30 -4.39 -4.85
CA ALA A 39 -29.17 -5.54 -5.74
C ALA A 39 -29.25 -6.86 -4.96
N ARG A 40 -30.28 -7.68 -5.21
CA ARG A 40 -30.56 -8.93 -4.48
C ARG A 40 -29.41 -9.95 -4.45
N ARG A 41 -28.55 -9.98 -5.48
CA ARG A 41 -27.39 -10.90 -5.56
C ARG A 41 -26.17 -10.40 -4.80
N ARG A 42 -26.10 -9.11 -4.47
CA ARG A 42 -24.99 -8.52 -3.73
C ARG A 42 -25.23 -8.67 -2.23
N ARG A 43 -24.16 -8.89 -1.47
CA ARG A 43 -24.25 -9.26 -0.05
C ARG A 43 -23.70 -8.19 0.88
N THR A 44 -22.50 -7.67 0.59
CA THR A 44 -21.74 -6.79 1.50
C THR A 44 -21.28 -5.48 0.85
N PHE A 45 -21.44 -5.34 -0.47
CA PHE A 45 -21.09 -4.14 -1.24
C PHE A 45 -22.15 -3.88 -2.30
N CYS A 46 -22.45 -2.62 -2.59
CA CYS A 46 -23.47 -2.25 -3.59
C CYS A 46 -22.97 -2.30 -5.05
N SER A 47 -21.64 -2.27 -5.27
CA SER A 47 -21.04 -2.25 -6.62
C SER A 47 -19.61 -2.80 -6.63
N GLU A 48 -19.08 -3.15 -7.82
CA GLU A 48 -17.67 -3.50 -7.99
C GLU A 48 -16.75 -2.34 -7.62
N TYR A 49 -17.17 -1.09 -7.88
CA TYR A 49 -16.44 0.09 -7.44
C TYR A 49 -16.25 0.10 -5.92
N CYS A 50 -17.32 -0.17 -5.17
CA CYS A 50 -17.25 -0.24 -3.70
C CYS A 50 -16.35 -1.39 -3.22
N VAL A 51 -16.35 -2.53 -3.92
CA VAL A 51 -15.40 -3.63 -3.64
C VAL A 51 -13.97 -3.16 -3.88
N HIS A 52 -13.68 -2.54 -5.03
CA HIS A 52 -12.37 -2.04 -5.40
C HIS A 52 -11.85 -1.03 -4.36
N GLN A 53 -12.63 0.00 -4.05
CA GLN A 53 -12.27 1.03 -3.08
C GLN A 53 -12.02 0.45 -1.69
N TRP A 54 -12.89 -0.45 -1.23
CA TRP A 54 -12.68 -1.11 0.06
C TRP A 54 -11.39 -1.95 0.05
N ARG A 55 -11.14 -2.76 -1.01
CA ARG A 55 -9.95 -3.60 -1.11
C ARG A 55 -8.66 -2.81 -1.17
N LEU A 56 -8.61 -1.67 -1.85
CA LEU A 56 -7.44 -0.78 -1.84
C LEU A 56 -7.04 -0.39 -0.41
N ARG A 57 -8.01 -0.24 0.50
CA ARG A 57 -7.81 0.20 1.89
C ARG A 57 -7.64 -0.92 2.91
N SER A 58 -8.07 -2.13 2.56
CA SER A 58 -8.11 -3.26 3.50
C SER A 58 -7.18 -4.41 3.13
N ASP A 59 -6.74 -4.48 1.87
CA ASP A 59 -5.96 -5.59 1.31
C ASP A 59 -4.65 -5.05 0.71
N PRO A 60 -3.53 -5.09 1.48
CA PRO A 60 -2.23 -4.65 1.00
C PRO A 60 -1.73 -5.42 -0.23
N GLY A 61 -2.16 -6.68 -0.40
CA GLY A 61 -1.82 -7.47 -1.59
C GLY A 61 -2.50 -6.88 -2.82
N TYR A 62 -3.82 -6.67 -2.74
CA TYR A 62 -4.57 -6.04 -3.82
C TYR A 62 -4.05 -4.64 -4.15
N LEU A 63 -3.73 -3.82 -3.15
CA LEU A 63 -3.13 -2.51 -3.34
C LEU A 63 -1.84 -2.60 -4.18
N ARG A 64 -0.93 -3.50 -3.81
CA ARG A 64 0.32 -3.73 -4.54
C ARG A 64 0.06 -4.24 -5.95
N ASP A 65 -0.93 -5.09 -6.16
CA ASP A 65 -1.30 -5.57 -7.49
C ASP A 65 -1.80 -4.41 -8.38
N GLN A 66 -2.61 -3.50 -7.83
CA GLN A 66 -3.09 -2.33 -8.57
C GLN A 66 -1.96 -1.34 -8.91
N VAL A 67 -1.04 -1.09 -7.96
CA VAL A 67 0.15 -0.25 -8.20
C VAL A 67 1.04 -0.89 -9.26
N PHE A 68 1.25 -2.21 -9.19
CA PHE A 68 2.04 -2.92 -10.19
C PHE A 68 1.39 -2.89 -11.58
N ALA A 69 0.07 -3.06 -11.66
CA ALA A 69 -0.65 -2.98 -12.93
C ALA A 69 -0.48 -1.62 -13.61
N ARG A 70 -0.44 -0.54 -12.81
CA ARG A 70 -0.21 0.83 -13.30
C ARG A 70 1.24 1.08 -13.69
N ASP A 71 2.18 0.79 -12.80
CA ASP A 71 3.58 1.26 -12.90
C ASP A 71 4.54 0.20 -13.48
N ARG A 72 4.09 -1.04 -13.59
CA ARG A 72 4.86 -2.20 -14.08
C ARG A 72 6.15 -2.47 -13.30
N GLY A 73 6.24 -1.99 -12.05
CA GLY A 73 7.43 -2.15 -11.21
C GLY A 73 8.60 -1.23 -11.60
N ILE A 74 8.35 -0.18 -12.38
CA ILE A 74 9.36 0.83 -12.72
C ILE A 74 9.41 1.86 -11.59
N CYS A 75 10.61 2.10 -11.06
CA CYS A 75 10.81 3.11 -10.03
C CYS A 75 10.45 4.50 -10.56
N THR A 76 9.56 5.21 -9.88
CA THR A 76 9.15 6.57 -10.26
C THR A 76 10.30 7.57 -10.08
N ASP A 77 11.15 7.39 -9.07
CA ASP A 77 12.21 8.36 -8.75
C ASP A 77 13.46 8.17 -9.62
N CYS A 78 13.88 6.93 -9.88
CA CYS A 78 15.14 6.65 -10.60
C CYS A 78 14.99 5.88 -11.91
N GLY A 79 13.76 5.51 -12.32
CA GLY A 79 13.49 4.80 -13.57
C GLY A 79 13.94 3.34 -13.62
N THR A 80 14.48 2.77 -12.53
CA THR A 80 14.93 1.37 -12.53
C THR A 80 13.76 0.41 -12.75
N ASP A 81 13.87 -0.46 -13.76
CA ASP A 81 13.00 -1.63 -13.92
C ASP A 81 13.36 -2.68 -12.87
N THR A 82 12.55 -2.75 -11.82
CA THR A 82 12.81 -3.63 -10.67
C THR A 82 12.48 -5.10 -10.98
N VAL A 83 11.67 -5.36 -12.01
CA VAL A 83 11.34 -6.72 -12.46
C VAL A 83 12.53 -7.31 -13.20
N ALA A 84 13.08 -6.57 -14.16
CA ALA A 84 14.29 -6.95 -14.87
C ALA A 84 15.48 -7.10 -13.91
N ALA A 85 15.65 -6.16 -12.98
CA ALA A 85 16.69 -6.23 -11.96
C ALA A 85 16.56 -7.48 -11.06
N TYR A 86 15.34 -7.84 -10.66
CA TYR A 86 15.12 -9.02 -9.83
C TYR A 86 15.39 -10.32 -10.59
N ALA A 87 15.04 -10.38 -11.87
CA ALA A 87 15.39 -11.50 -12.74
C ALA A 87 16.91 -11.64 -12.94
N ALA A 88 17.63 -10.53 -13.10
CA ALA A 88 19.09 -10.52 -13.16
C ALA A 88 19.71 -11.00 -11.83
N LEU A 89 19.23 -10.49 -10.69
CA LEU A 89 19.68 -10.91 -9.36
C LEU A 89 19.47 -12.41 -9.13
N LYS A 90 18.33 -12.98 -9.54
CA LYS A 90 18.06 -14.42 -9.45
C LYS A 90 19.08 -15.25 -10.23
N ARG A 91 19.52 -14.77 -11.40
CA ARG A 91 20.50 -15.44 -12.27
C ARG A 91 21.95 -15.22 -11.83
N SER A 92 22.26 -14.14 -11.10
CA SER A 92 23.61 -13.85 -10.61
C SER A 92 24.18 -14.95 -9.70
N ARG A 93 25.52 -15.12 -9.71
CA ARG A 93 26.28 -16.11 -8.92
C ARG A 93 27.56 -15.49 -8.38
N GLY A 94 28.19 -16.16 -7.41
CA GLY A 94 29.50 -15.77 -6.86
C GLY A 94 29.57 -14.32 -6.37
N LYS A 95 30.70 -13.65 -6.67
CA LYS A 95 30.96 -12.25 -6.28
C LYS A 95 29.88 -11.28 -6.77
N ALA A 96 29.46 -11.40 -8.04
CA ALA A 96 28.43 -10.56 -8.62
C ALA A 96 27.09 -10.65 -7.87
N ARG A 97 26.74 -11.83 -7.32
CA ARG A 97 25.54 -11.98 -6.49
C ARG A 97 25.67 -11.24 -5.17
N VAL A 98 26.82 -11.31 -4.53
CA VAL A 98 27.09 -10.62 -3.26
C VAL A 98 26.99 -9.12 -3.45
N GLU A 99 27.62 -8.59 -4.49
CA GLU A 99 27.56 -7.16 -4.83
C GLU A 99 26.13 -6.71 -5.15
N ALA A 100 25.41 -7.46 -5.98
CA ALA A 100 24.03 -7.13 -6.31
C ALA A 100 23.11 -7.16 -5.06
N LEU A 101 23.26 -8.16 -4.19
CA LEU A 101 22.53 -8.23 -2.92
C LEU A 101 22.81 -7.01 -2.03
N ALA A 102 24.06 -6.57 -1.97
CA ALA A 102 24.46 -5.38 -1.21
C ALA A 102 23.81 -4.10 -1.74
N VAL A 103 23.76 -3.90 -3.07
CA VAL A 103 23.08 -2.75 -3.71
C VAL A 103 21.61 -2.68 -3.30
N TRP A 104 20.92 -3.83 -3.28
CA TRP A 104 19.52 -3.90 -2.88
C TRP A 104 19.30 -3.91 -1.36
N GLY A 105 20.37 -4.03 -0.56
CA GLY A 105 20.32 -4.17 0.89
C GLY A 105 19.64 -5.47 1.34
N LEU A 106 19.84 -6.56 0.60
CA LEU A 106 19.26 -7.87 0.87
C LEU A 106 20.31 -8.86 1.35
N LYS A 107 19.93 -9.75 2.29
CA LYS A 107 20.80 -10.86 2.73
C LYS A 107 20.76 -12.05 1.76
N THR A 108 19.58 -12.32 1.21
CA THR A 108 19.34 -13.42 0.27
C THR A 108 18.35 -12.94 -0.80
N VAL A 109 18.32 -13.64 -1.94
CA VAL A 109 17.38 -13.31 -3.03
C VAL A 109 15.92 -13.62 -2.66
N GLN A 110 15.72 -14.54 -1.72
CA GLN A 110 14.42 -14.95 -1.19
C GLN A 110 13.92 -14.04 -0.05
N ALA A 111 14.77 -13.15 0.48
CA ALA A 111 14.40 -12.25 1.57
C ALA A 111 13.19 -11.36 1.22
N ARG A 112 12.96 -11.12 -0.07
CA ARG A 112 11.80 -10.38 -0.59
C ARG A 112 11.29 -11.00 -1.89
N ARG A 113 9.99 -10.80 -2.15
CA ARG A 113 9.33 -11.24 -3.39
C ARG A 113 9.46 -10.23 -4.55
N SER A 114 9.90 -9.01 -4.27
CA SER A 114 10.13 -7.93 -5.23
C SER A 114 11.23 -6.96 -4.76
N LEU A 115 11.81 -6.22 -5.70
CA LEU A 115 12.79 -5.15 -5.45
C LEU A 115 12.16 -3.75 -5.42
N TRP A 116 10.85 -3.68 -5.19
CA TRP A 116 10.09 -2.44 -5.11
C TRP A 116 9.01 -2.50 -4.03
N ASP A 117 8.60 -1.33 -3.54
CA ASP A 117 7.51 -1.09 -2.61
C ASP A 117 6.56 0.00 -3.12
N ALA A 118 5.28 -0.12 -2.77
CA ALA A 118 4.29 0.94 -2.96
C ALA A 118 4.48 1.96 -1.85
N ASP A 119 4.99 3.13 -2.21
CA ASP A 119 5.27 4.24 -1.30
C ASP A 119 4.21 5.34 -1.46
N HIS A 120 3.95 6.10 -0.40
CA HIS A 120 3.04 7.23 -0.45
C HIS A 120 3.74 8.46 -1.04
N ILE A 121 3.13 9.11 -2.04
CA ILE A 121 3.61 10.38 -2.59
C ILE A 121 3.58 11.45 -1.48
N ARG A 122 2.41 11.62 -0.84
CA ARG A 122 2.28 12.34 0.42
C ARG A 122 2.11 11.33 1.56
N PRO A 123 3.08 11.23 2.48
CA PRO A 123 3.01 10.30 3.60
C PRO A 123 1.79 10.52 4.50
N VAL A 124 1.22 9.43 5.02
CA VAL A 124 0.07 9.47 5.94
C VAL A 124 0.35 10.31 7.19
N ALA A 125 1.57 10.25 7.71
CA ALA A 125 1.99 11.04 8.88
C ALA A 125 1.95 12.55 8.64
N GLU A 126 1.97 12.99 7.38
CA GLU A 126 1.90 14.38 6.94
C GLU A 126 0.51 14.73 6.38
N GLY A 127 -0.51 13.92 6.69
CA GLY A 127 -1.90 14.11 6.24
C GLY A 127 -2.19 13.57 4.84
N GLY A 128 -1.36 12.67 4.32
CA GLY A 128 -1.65 11.96 3.07
C GLY A 128 -2.79 10.94 3.19
N GLY A 129 -3.49 10.70 2.09
CA GLY A 129 -4.52 9.67 1.98
C GLY A 129 -3.90 8.28 2.11
N GLN A 130 -4.50 7.42 2.94
CA GLN A 130 -3.90 6.14 3.32
C GLN A 130 -3.77 5.16 2.15
N CYS A 131 -4.69 5.17 1.18
CA CYS A 131 -4.74 4.10 0.16
C CYS A 131 -5.39 4.50 -1.17
N ASP A 132 -5.34 5.78 -1.54
CA ASP A 132 -5.77 6.18 -2.88
C ASP A 132 -4.63 5.86 -3.86
N LEU A 133 -4.95 5.18 -4.96
CA LEU A 133 -3.94 4.75 -5.92
C LEU A 133 -3.12 5.95 -6.43
N ASP A 134 -3.76 7.10 -6.59
CA ASP A 134 -3.14 8.36 -7.03
C ASP A 134 -2.14 8.93 -6.01
N ASN A 135 -2.26 8.59 -4.72
CA ASN A 135 -1.28 8.97 -3.69
C ASN A 135 -0.19 7.89 -3.50
N LEU A 136 -0.11 6.90 -4.39
CA LEU A 136 0.93 5.88 -4.35
C LEU A 136 1.87 6.03 -5.54
N ARG A 137 3.14 5.68 -5.31
CA ARG A 137 4.19 5.57 -6.32
C ARG A 137 4.97 4.27 -6.13
N THR A 138 5.56 3.79 -7.21
CA THR A 138 6.45 2.63 -7.16
C THR A 138 7.87 3.10 -6.88
N LEU A 139 8.46 2.67 -5.76
CA LEU A 139 9.87 2.93 -5.46
C LEU A 139 10.67 1.64 -5.39
N CYS A 140 11.88 1.65 -5.97
CA CYS A 140 12.85 0.59 -5.76
C CYS A 140 13.36 0.60 -4.30
N LEU A 141 13.92 -0.51 -3.80
CA LEU A 141 14.32 -0.60 -2.39
C LEU A 141 15.30 0.51 -1.93
N PRO A 142 16.32 0.91 -2.72
CA PRO A 142 17.17 2.05 -2.38
C PRO A 142 16.39 3.37 -2.23
N CYS A 143 15.64 3.79 -3.26
CA CYS A 143 14.88 5.04 -3.23
C CYS A 143 13.82 5.05 -2.11
N HIS A 144 13.16 3.92 -1.85
CA HIS A 144 12.20 3.82 -0.74
C HIS A 144 12.87 3.99 0.63
N ARG A 145 14.11 3.50 0.80
CA ARG A 145 14.88 3.68 2.03
C ARG A 145 15.24 5.14 2.25
N GLU A 146 15.65 5.84 1.19
CA GLU A 146 15.92 7.28 1.19
C GLU A 146 14.66 8.07 1.55
N ALA A 147 13.54 7.85 0.85
CA ALA A 147 12.26 8.49 1.12
C ALA A 147 11.80 8.29 2.58
N THR A 148 11.98 7.08 3.12
CA THR A 148 11.68 6.79 4.53
C THR A 148 12.61 7.53 5.49
N ALA A 149 13.90 7.66 5.17
CA ALA A 149 14.86 8.39 5.99
C ALA A 149 14.52 9.89 6.03
N ASP A 150 14.22 10.48 4.88
CA ASP A 150 13.82 11.89 4.77
C ASP A 150 12.55 12.19 5.55
N LEU A 151 11.54 11.32 5.44
CA LEU A 151 10.31 11.44 6.23
C LEU A 151 10.59 11.43 7.73
N ARG A 152 11.47 10.53 8.21
CA ARG A 152 11.84 10.46 9.63
C ARG A 152 12.52 11.74 10.10
N LEU A 153 13.36 12.36 9.26
CA LEU A 153 14.00 13.64 9.59
C LEU A 153 12.97 14.77 9.69
N ARG A 154 12.03 14.87 8.73
CA ARG A 154 10.97 15.88 8.76
C ARG A 154 10.05 15.73 9.98
N LEU A 155 9.65 14.50 10.31
CA LEU A 155 8.82 14.25 11.48
C LEU A 155 9.53 14.66 12.78
N ARG A 156 10.83 14.36 12.93
CA ARG A 156 11.62 14.80 14.10
C ARG A 156 11.68 16.34 14.20
N ALA A 157 11.91 17.03 13.08
CA ALA A 157 11.94 18.49 13.06
C ALA A 157 10.57 19.13 13.38
N SER A 158 9.47 18.48 12.97
CA SER A 158 8.11 18.95 13.28
C SER A 158 7.74 18.82 14.76
N THR A 159 8.29 17.81 15.46
CA THR A 159 8.05 17.60 16.89
C THR A 159 8.82 18.54 17.81
N THR A 160 9.84 19.23 17.31
CA THR A 160 10.72 20.11 18.11
C THR A 160 10.36 21.59 18.06
N LYS A 161 9.31 22.00 17.33
CA LYS A 161 8.86 23.39 17.31
C LYS A 161 7.93 23.66 18.51
N PRO A 162 8.25 24.59 19.43
CA PRO A 162 7.32 24.95 20.49
C PRO A 162 6.04 25.53 19.86
N ARG A 163 4.90 24.99 20.29
CA ARG A 163 3.57 25.54 19.98
C ARG A 163 3.47 26.92 20.66
N PRO A 164 2.88 27.95 20.02
CA PRO A 164 2.71 29.26 20.66
C PRO A 164 1.91 29.15 21.96
#